data_AF-A0A662XSJ1-F1
#
_entry.id   AF-A0A662XSJ1-F1
#
_cell.length_a   1.000
_cell.length_b   1.000
_cell.length_c   1.000
_cell.angle_alpha   90.00
_cell.angle_beta   90.00
_cell.angle_gamma   90.00
#
_symmetry.space_group_name_H-M   'P 1'
#
loop_
_entity.id
_entity.type
_entity.pdbx_description
1 polymer ?
#
loop_
_entity_poly.entity_id
_entity_poly.type
_entity_poly.pdbx_seq_one_letter_code
_entity_poly.pdbx_strand_id
1 'polypeptide(L)' 'MTKKVCLVGSGNWGSAIARIIGENTKQLSDTFERDINMWVFEEQVDGQKLTEIINTKHENVKYLPGYKLPENIIA' A
#
# COMPACT_ATOMS: atom_id res chain seq x y z
N MET A 1 -7.11 8.76 -21.18
CA MET A 1 -6.71 7.50 -20.54
C MET A 1 -6.17 7.84 -19.16
N THR A 2 -6.69 7.18 -18.12
CA THR A 2 -6.15 7.28 -16.76
C THR A 2 -4.80 6.58 -16.68
N LYS A 3 -3.96 6.96 -15.72
CA LYS A 3 -2.63 6.39 -15.49
C LYS A 3 -2.69 5.38 -14.36
N LYS A 4 -2.04 4.24 -14.55
CA LYS A 4 -1.84 3.24 -13.50
C LYS A 4 -0.58 3.55 -12.71
N VAL A 5 -0.66 3.44 -11.39
CA VAL A 5 0.45 3.68 -10.47
C VAL A 5 0.84 2.36 -9.80
N CYS A 6 2.14 2.12 -9.68
CA CYS A 6 2.71 1.01 -8.93
C CYS A 6 3.77 1.57 -7.98
N LEU A 7 3.76 1.12 -6.73
CA LEU A 7 4.75 1.47 -5.72
C LEU A 7 5.75 0.33 -5.58
N VAL A 8 7.00 0.55 -5.94
CA VAL A 8 8.06 -0.45 -5.75
C VAL A 8 8.84 -0.12 -4.47
N GLY A 9 8.51 -0.83 -3.39
CA GLY A 9 9.18 -0.70 -2.10
C GLY A 9 8.20 -0.53 -0.93
N SER A 10 8.47 -1.26 0.15
CA SER A 10 7.55 -1.41 1.29
C SER A 10 8.15 -1.08 2.66
N GLY A 11 9.29 -0.37 2.67
CA GLY A 11 9.88 0.12 3.92
C GLY A 11 9.04 1.23 4.56
N ASN A 12 9.59 1.89 5.59
CA ASN A 12 8.88 2.94 6.32
C ASN A 12 8.39 4.05 5.38
N TRP A 13 9.29 4.65 4.59
CA TRP A 13 8.90 5.69 3.63
C TRP A 13 7.96 5.18 2.53
N GLY A 14 8.16 3.95 2.03
CA GLY A 14 7.26 3.32 1.07
C GLY A 14 5.83 3.23 1.61
N SER A 15 5.68 2.82 2.86
CA SER A 15 4.38 2.75 3.53
C SER A 15 3.79 4.13 3.79
N ALA A 16 4.61 5.12 4.17
CA ALA A 16 4.15 6.49 4.38
C ALA A 16 3.64 7.13 3.08
N ILE A 17 4.39 6.99 1.98
CA ILE A 17 3.98 7.53 0.68
C ILE A 17 2.75 6.80 0.14
N ALA A 18 2.63 5.48 0.37
CA ALA A 18 1.44 4.68 0.01
C ALA A 18 0.15 5.31 0.53
N ARG A 19 0.16 5.87 1.74
CA ARG A 19 -1.00 6.58 2.32
C ARG A 19 -1.39 7.80 1.50
N ILE A 20 -0.41 8.61 1.11
CA ILE A 20 -0.65 9.86 0.37
C ILE A 20 -1.11 9.54 -1.05
N ILE A 21 -0.42 8.64 -1.75
CA ILE A 21 -0.78 8.31 -3.14
C ILE A 21 -2.11 7.56 -3.23
N GLY A 22 -2.42 6.70 -2.24
CA GLY A 22 -3.70 5.99 -2.18
C GLY A 22 -4.89 6.94 -2.00
N GLU A 23 -4.76 8.01 -1.22
CA GLU A 23 -5.79 9.04 -1.14
C GLU A 23 -5.91 9.83 -2.46
N ASN A 24 -4.78 10.19 -3.08
CA ASN A 24 -4.78 10.95 -4.32
C ASN A 24 -5.41 10.18 -5.49
N THR A 25 -5.13 8.88 -5.64
CA THR A 25 -5.73 8.09 -6.73
C THR A 25 -7.22 7.85 -6.56
N LYS A 26 -7.75 7.90 -5.33
CA LYS A 26 -9.20 7.93 -5.07
C LYS A 26 -9.84 9.25 -5.49
N GLN A 27 -9.14 10.38 -5.26
CA GLN A 27 -9.69 11.72 -5.50
C GLN A 27 -9.55 12.18 -6.96
N LEU A 28 -8.47 11.79 -7.63
CA LEU A 28 -8.12 12.23 -9.00
C LEU A 28 -8.47 11.16 -10.04
N SER A 29 -9.73 10.69 -10.02
CA SER A 29 -10.19 9.55 -10.83
C SER A 29 -10.26 9.84 -12.34
N ASP A 30 -10.23 11.11 -12.74
CA ASP A 30 -10.07 11.54 -14.14
C ASP A 30 -8.64 11.34 -14.65
N THR A 31 -7.68 11.24 -13.73
CA THR A 31 -6.24 11.18 -14.02
C THR A 31 -5.65 9.80 -13.72
N PHE A 32 -6.08 9.12 -12.66
CA PHE A 32 -5.46 7.88 -12.16
C PHE A 32 -6.47 6.74 -11.98
N GLU A 33 -5.99 5.50 -12.15
CA GLU A 33 -6.70 4.31 -11.66
C GLU A 33 -6.70 4.30 -10.12
N ARG A 34 -7.81 3.86 -9.53
CA ARG A 34 -8.02 3.86 -8.07
C ARG A 34 -6.96 3.02 -7.34
N ASP A 35 -6.79 1.77 -7.76
CA ASP A 35 -6.00 0.78 -7.03
C ASP A 35 -4.51 0.88 -7.38
N ILE A 36 -3.67 0.79 -6.35
CA ILE A 36 -2.22 0.86 -6.45
C ILE A 36 -1.65 -0.48 -6.00
N ASN A 37 -0.93 -1.14 -6.90
CA ASN A 37 -0.14 -2.31 -6.55
C ASN A 37 1.15 -1.84 -5.85
N MET A 38 1.42 -2.39 -4.67
CA MET A 38 2.59 -2.11 -3.85
C MET A 38 3.46 -3.35 -3.79
N TRP A 39 4.64 -3.32 -4.41
CA TRP A 39 5.57 -4.43 -4.28
C TRP A 39 6.18 -4.46 -2.87
N VAL A 40 5.93 -5.55 -2.17
CA VAL A 40 6.48 -5.88 -0.86
C VAL A 40 7.42 -7.07 -1.05
N PHE A 41 8.68 -6.93 -0.62
CA PHE A 41 9.55 -8.11 -0.51
C PHE A 41 8.96 -9.04 0.54
N GLU A 42 8.69 -10.29 0.18
CA GLU A 42 7.92 -11.19 1.04
C GLU A 42 8.70 -11.54 2.33
N GLU A 43 8.03 -11.38 3.47
CA GLU A 43 8.59 -11.62 4.79
C GLU A 43 7.54 -12.29 5.69
N GLN A 44 8.00 -13.08 6.67
CA GLN A 44 7.14 -13.68 7.69
C GLN A 44 7.12 -12.80 8.95
N VAL A 45 5.93 -12.45 9.42
CA VAL A 45 5.70 -11.72 10.69
C VAL A 45 4.66 -12.49 11.50
N ASP A 46 5.04 -12.94 12.69
CA ASP A 46 4.19 -13.76 13.58
C ASP A 46 3.57 -14.99 12.88
N GLY A 47 4.31 -15.59 11.94
CA GLY A 47 3.88 -16.77 11.18
C GLY A 47 2.91 -16.48 10.01
N GLN A 48 2.67 -15.22 9.67
CA GLN A 48 1.88 -14.78 8.52
C GLN A 48 2.73 -13.99 7.52
N LYS A 49 2.38 -14.08 6.24
CA LYS A 49 3.03 -13.27 5.21
C LYS A 49 2.73 -11.79 5.42
N LEU A 50 3.74 -10.94 5.28
CA LEU A 50 3.58 -9.51 5.44
C LEU A 50 2.58 -8.94 4.41
N THR A 51 2.56 -9.48 3.19
CA THR A 51 1.58 -9.12 2.15
C THR A 51 0.14 -9.42 2.60
N GLU A 52 -0.11 -10.61 3.17
CA GLU A 52 -1.42 -10.99 3.70
C GLU A 52 -1.84 -10.09 4.88
N ILE A 53 -0.93 -9.77 5.80
CA ILE A 53 -1.20 -8.84 6.90
C ILE A 53 -1.56 -7.46 6.36
N ILE A 54 -0.81 -6.94 5.38
CA ILE A 54 -1.07 -5.63 4.78
C ILE A 54 -2.44 -5.62 4.10
N ASN A 55 -2.76 -6.63 3.29
CA ASN A 55 -4.03 -6.69 2.56
C ASN A 55 -5.25 -6.92 3.46
N THR A 56 -5.09 -7.55 4.63
CA THR A 56 -6.20 -7.83 5.56
C THR A 56 -6.37 -6.76 6.63
N LYS A 57 -5.28 -6.27 7.21
CA LYS A 57 -5.31 -5.28 8.29
C LYS A 57 -5.16 -3.85 7.77
N HIS A 58 -4.87 -3.68 6.49
CA HIS A 58 -4.51 -2.40 5.87
C HIS A 58 -3.42 -1.68 6.67
N GLU A 59 -2.37 -2.39 7.05
CA GLU A 59 -1.30 -1.87 7.90
C GLU A 59 0.01 -2.62 7.65
N ASN A 60 1.09 -1.87 7.43
CA ASN A 60 2.43 -2.45 7.43
C ASN A 60 2.95 -2.50 8.88
N VAL A 61 2.55 -3.56 9.58
CA VAL A 61 2.84 -3.76 11.02
C VAL A 61 4.33 -3.78 11.36
N LYS A 62 5.20 -4.02 10.36
CA LYS A 62 6.65 -4.07 10.54
C LYS A 62 7.31 -2.70 10.34
N TYR A 63 6.97 -2.01 9.25
CA TYR A 63 7.69 -0.81 8.83
C TYR A 63 6.97 0.50 9.11
N LEU A 64 5.67 0.48 9.39
CA LEU A 64 4.89 1.66 9.78
C LEU A 64 3.74 1.28 10.76
N PRO A 65 4.07 0.76 11.96
CA PRO A 65 3.06 0.30 12.92
C PRO A 65 2.17 1.45 13.41
N GLY A 66 0.89 1.16 13.62
CA GLY A 66 -0.11 2.10 14.13
C GLY A 66 -0.76 2.99 13.06
N TYR A 67 -0.38 2.87 11.79
CA TYR A 67 -0.91 3.70 10.71
C TYR A 67 -1.58 2.86 9.63
N LYS A 68 -2.88 3.08 9.42
CA LYS A 68 -3.63 2.42 8.35
C LYS A 68 -3.25 2.94 6.97
N LEU A 69 -3.05 2.01 6.05
CA LEU A 69 -2.98 2.24 4.61
C LEU A 69 -4.41 2.36 4.05
N PRO A 70 -4.62 3.14 2.97
CA PRO A 70 -5.88 3.15 2.24
C PRO A 70 -6.21 1.75 1.68
N GLU A 71 -7.48 1.39 1.64
CA GLU A 71 -7.94 0.06 1.16
C GLU A 71 -7.61 -0.22 -0.31
N ASN A 72 -7.30 0.82 -1.08
CA ASN A 72 -6.89 0.73 -2.48
C ASN A 72 -5.37 0.54 -2.66
N ILE A 73 -4.62 0.27 -1.59
CA ILE A 73 -3.24 -0.21 -1.64
C ILE A 73 -3.24 -1.73 -1.56
N ILE A 74 -2.76 -2.38 -2.61
CA ILE A 74 -2.76 -3.84 -2.77
C ILE A 74 -1.31 -4.35 -2.74
N ALA A 75 -0.96 -5.07 -1.68
CA ALA A 75 0.37 -5.64 -1.46
C ALA A 75 0.56 -7.01 -2.11
#